data_AF-A0A7X5ZXF9-F1
#
_entry.id   AF-A0A7X5ZXF9-F1
#
_cell.length_a   1.000
_cell.length_b   1.000
_cell.length_c   1.000
_cell.angle_alpha   90.00
_cell.angle_beta   90.00
_cell.angle_gamma   90.00
#
_symmetry.space_group_name_H-M   'P 1'
#
loop_
_entity.id
_entity.type
_entity.pdbx_description
1 polymer ?
#
loop_
_entity_poly.entity_id
_entity_poly.type
_entity_poly.pdbx_seq_one_letter_code
_entity_poly.pdbx_strand_id
1 'polypeptide(L)' 'MDDPARLARIELGPHGEDYLVRLFLSDGTSCEVIATFDQLDLLAEDIDRRLDADEV' A
#
# COMPACT_ATOMS: atom_id res chain seq x y z
N MET A 1 24.41 5.96 0.43
CA MET A 1 23.58 4.84 -0.01
C MET A 1 22.17 5.35 0.05
N ASP A 2 21.49 5.43 -1.09
CA ASP A 2 20.05 5.69 -1.11
C ASP A 2 19.38 4.48 -0.46
N ASP A 3 18.79 4.67 0.72
CA ASP A 3 17.90 3.67 1.28
C ASP A 3 16.71 3.52 0.30
N PRO A 4 16.37 2.30 -0.14
CA PRO A 4 15.23 2.13 -1.04
C PRO A 4 13.99 2.67 -0.35
N ALA A 5 13.23 3.52 -1.05
CA ALA A 5 12.02 4.13 -0.52
C ALA A 5 11.08 3.03 0.00
N ARG A 6 10.91 2.97 1.32
CA ARG A 6 10.08 1.96 2.00
C ARG A 6 8.68 2.50 2.15
N LEU A 7 7.69 1.62 2.03
CA LEU A 7 6.32 1.98 2.32
C LEU A 7 6.20 2.37 3.80
N ALA A 8 5.78 3.60 4.06
CA ALA A 8 5.67 4.16 5.41
C ALA A 8 4.21 4.26 5.87
N ARG A 9 3.29 4.58 4.96
CA ARG A 9 1.85 4.73 5.26
C ARG A 9 1.01 4.45 4.03
N ILE A 10 -0.14 3.82 4.25
CA ILE A 10 -1.20 3.65 3.26
C ILE A 10 -2.43 4.43 3.74
N GLU A 11 -3.06 5.20 2.87
CA GLU A 11 -4.38 5.77 3.09
C GLU A 11 -5.35 5.31 2.01
N LEU A 12 -6.58 4.98 2.40
CA LEU A 12 -7.65 4.59 1.50
C LEU A 12 -8.75 5.66 1.55
N GLY A 13 -9.24 6.07 0.38
CA GLY A 13 -10.37 6.96 0.24
C GLY A 13 -11.36 6.45 -0.81
N PRO A 14 -12.64 6.86 -0.75
CA PRO A 14 -13.62 6.49 -1.77
C PRO A 14 -13.30 7.18 -3.11
N HIS A 15 -13.47 6.47 -4.22
CA HIS A 15 -13.36 6.99 -5.58
C HIS A 15 -14.46 6.41 -6.49
N GLY A 16 -15.67 6.94 -6.38
CA GLY A 16 -16.81 6.41 -7.12
C GLY A 16 -17.19 5.01 -6.63
N GLU A 17 -17.12 4.02 -7.51
CA GLU A 17 -17.31 2.59 -7.18
C GLU A 17 -16.01 1.90 -6.76
N ASP A 18 -14.87 2.59 -6.94
CA ASP A 18 -13.52 2.14 -6.61
C ASP A 18 -12.94 2.89 -5.39
N TYR A 19 -11.66 2.65 -5.10
CA TYR A 19 -10.94 3.26 -4.01
C TYR A 19 -9.69 3.99 -4.51
N LEU A 20 -9.47 5.20 -4.00
CA LEU A 20 -8.19 5.89 -4.13
C LEU A 20 -7.26 5.38 -3.03
N VAL A 21 -6.15 4.79 -3.43
CA VAL A 21 -5.07 4.34 -2.55
C VAL A 21 -3.93 5.33 -2.65
N ARG A 22 -3.53 5.88 -1.52
CA ARG A 22 -2.34 6.74 -1.39
C ARG A 22 -1.25 6.00 -0.64
N LEU A 23 -0.11 5.83 -1.29
CA LEU A 23 1.08 5.22 -0.73
C LEU A 23 2.07 6.34 -0.41
N PHE A 24 2.44 6.45 0.86
CA PHE A 24 3.48 7.38 1.30
C PHE A 24 4.74 6.58 1.60
N LEU A 25 5.83 7.00 0.98
CA LEU A 25 7.13 6.38 1.12
C LEU A 25 7.97 7.13 2.16
N SER A 26 8.96 6.44 2.73
CA SER A 26 9.84 6.95 3.79
C SER A 26 10.72 8.13 3.35
N ASP A 27 10.90 8.31 2.05
CA ASP A 27 11.62 9.44 1.44
C ASP A 27 10.74 10.70 1.27
N GLY A 28 9.46 10.63 1.66
CA GLY A 28 8.48 11.70 1.51
C GLY A 28 7.77 11.71 0.15
N THR A 29 8.13 10.80 -0.76
CA THR A 29 7.41 10.61 -2.02
C THR A 29 6.02 10.00 -1.74
N SER A 30 5.03 10.40 -2.53
CA SER A 30 3.72 9.75 -2.52
C SER A 30 3.30 9.29 -3.92
N CYS A 31 2.54 8.19 -3.97
CA CYS A 31 1.93 7.68 -5.17
C CYS A 31 0.43 7.46 -4.93
N GLU A 32 -0.38 7.77 -5.94
CA GLU A 32 -1.82 7.56 -5.92
C GLU A 32 -2.21 6.55 -7.00
N VAL A 33 -3.05 5.59 -6.64
CA VAL A 33 -3.60 4.60 -7.57
C VAL A 33 -5.08 4.36 -7.29
N ILE A 34 -5.87 4.15 -8.33
CA ILE A 34 -7.26 3.72 -8.20
C ILE A 34 -7.27 2.20 -8.21
N ALA A 35 -7.91 1.60 -7.21
CA ALA A 35 -8.01 0.17 -7.03
C ALA A 35 -9.46 -0.26 -6.79
N THR A 36 -9.85 -1.37 -7.37
CA THR A 36 -11.15 -2.01 -7.08
C THR A 36 -11.12 -2.70 -5.72
N PHE A 37 -12.29 -3.09 -5.20
CA PHE A 37 -12.38 -3.86 -3.96
C PHE A 37 -11.60 -5.18 -4.02
N ASP A 38 -11.72 -5.94 -5.11
CA ASP A 38 -10.97 -7.20 -5.29
C ASP A 38 -9.44 -6.97 -5.31
N GLN A 39 -8.99 -5.85 -5.86
CA GLN A 39 -7.55 -5.51 -5.87
C GLN A 39 -7.05 -5.12 -4.48
N LEU A 40 -7.89 -4.48 -3.67
CA LEU A 40 -7.56 -4.19 -2.27
C LEU A 40 -7.48 -5.47 -1.43
N ASP A 41 -8.33 -6.45 -1.70
CA ASP A 41 -8.30 -7.75 -1.02
C ASP A 41 -6.99 -8.50 -1.29
N LEU A 42 -6.56 -8.54 -2.56
CA LEU A 42 -5.25 -9.11 -2.94
C LEU A 42 -4.08 -8.35 -2.30
N LEU A 43 -4.18 -7.02 -2.19
CA LEU A 43 -3.15 -6.20 -1.54
C LEU A 43 -3.07 -6.52 -0.04
N ALA A 44 -4.20 -6.70 0.64
CA ALA A 44 -4.24 -7.05 2.05
C ALA A 44 -3.60 -8.43 2.29
N GLU A 45 -3.94 -9.43 1.48
CA GLU A 45 -3.37 -10.78 1.60
C GLU A 45 -1.83 -10.78 1.43
N ASP A 46 -1.31 -10.00 0.48
CA ASP A 46 0.14 -9.91 0.27
C ASP A 46 0.85 -9.16 1.42
N ILE A 47 0.21 -8.15 2.01
CA ILE A 47 0.73 -7.46 3.21
C ILE A 47 0.79 -8.42 4.38
N ASP A 48 -0.28 -9.16 4.67
CA ASP A 48 -0.33 -10.15 5.75
C ASP A 48 0.75 -11.22 5.57
N ARG A 49 0.90 -11.75 4.34
CA ARG A 49 1.95 -12.72 4.02
C ARG A 49 3.37 -12.20 4.29
N ARG A 50 3.62 -10.91 4.01
CA ARG A 50 4.92 -10.29 4.27
C ARG A 50 5.15 -10.05 5.77
N LEU A 51 4.10 -9.70 6.51
CA LEU A 51 4.19 -9.54 7.97
C LEU A 51 4.45 -10.88 8.66
N ASP A 52 3.77 -11.95 8.25
CA ASP A 52 4.04 -13.31 8.74
C ASP A 52 5.47 -13.76 8.44
N ALA A 53 6.03 -13.35 7.29
CA ALA A 53 7.40 -13.70 6.90
C ALA A 53 8.48 -12.96 7.71
N ASP A 54 8.13 -11.86 8.39
CA ASP A 54 9.05 -11.06 9.23
C ASP A 54 9.12 -11.61 10.68
N GLU A 55 8.28 -12.59 11.06
CA GLU A 55 8.26 -13.24 12.38
C GLU A 55 9.28 -14.40 12.51
N VAL A 56 10.55 -14.21 12.10
CA VAL A 56 11.63 -15.22 12.22
C VAL A 56 12.87 -14.74 12.96
#